data_AF-A0A523WW04-F1
#
_entry.id   AF-A0A523WW04-F1
#
_cell.length_a   1.000
_cell.length_b   1.000
_cell.length_c   1.000
_cell.angle_alpha   90.00
_cell.angle_beta   90.00
_cell.angle_gamma   90.00
#
_symmetry.space_group_name_H-M   'P 1'
#
loop_
_entity.id
_entity.type
_entity.pdbx_description
1 polymer ?
#
loop_
_entity_poly.entity_id
_entity_poly.type
_entity_poly.pdbx_seq_one_letter_code
_entity_poly.pdbx_strand_id
1 'polypeptide(L)' 'IETVGPDRIVFATDSSYFPRGFSEIYLREQLKACRSIGLDEGSIEKMFYGNAARLLKI' A
#
# COMPACT_ATOMS: atom_id res chain seq x y z
N ILE A 1 2.31 4.99 -10.36
CA ILE A 1 1.99 6.21 -9.58
C ILE A 1 1.76 7.39 -10.51
N GLU A 2 2.67 7.63 -11.45
CA GLU A 2 2.54 8.63 -12.51
C GLU A 2 1.16 8.68 -13.20
N THR A 3 0.59 7.52 -13.57
CA THR A 3 -0.68 7.48 -14.33
C THR A 3 -1.93 7.79 -13.52
N VAL A 4 -2.04 7.26 -12.29
CA VAL A 4 -3.29 7.31 -11.50
C VAL A 4 -3.21 8.20 -10.26
N GLY A 5 -2.00 8.61 -9.87
CA GLY A 5 -1.70 9.33 -8.64
C GLY A 5 -1.76 8.44 -7.38
N PRO A 6 -1.15 8.88 -6.26
CA PRO A 6 -1.13 8.12 -5.01
C PRO A 6 -2.52 8.02 -4.36
N ASP A 7 -3.43 8.98 -4.57
CA ASP A 7 -4.79 9.00 -3.99
C ASP A 7 -5.76 7.94 -4.57
N ARG A 8 -5.31 7.11 -5.53
CA ARG A 8 -6.11 6.07 -6.19
C ARG A 8 -5.52 4.66 -6.07
N ILE A 9 -4.53 4.47 -5.19
CA ILE A 9 -3.86 3.19 -4.99
C ILE A 9 -4.13 2.70 -3.56
N VAL A 10 -4.41 1.41 -3.39
CA VAL A 10 -4.61 0.77 -2.08
C VAL A 10 -3.72 -0.46 -2.00
N PHE A 11 -2.98 -0.60 -0.90
CA PHE A 11 -2.26 -1.82 -0.57
C PHE A 11 -3.24 -2.94 -0.21
N ALA A 12 -3.10 -4.10 -0.85
CA ALA A 12 -3.86 -5.31 -0.55
C ALA A 12 -2.98 -6.54 -0.79
N THR A 13 -3.19 -7.58 0.02
CA THR A 13 -2.35 -8.79 0.01
C THR A 13 -2.98 -9.99 -0.66
N ASP A 14 -4.31 -10.00 -0.84
CA ASP A 14 -5.11 -11.20 -1.18
C ASP A 14 -4.70 -12.45 -0.37
N SER A 15 -4.33 -12.23 0.89
CA SER A 15 -3.76 -13.26 1.77
C SER A 15 -4.76 -14.30 2.26
N SER A 16 -5.98 -14.29 1.73
CA SER A 16 -6.97 -15.34 1.97
C SER A 16 -6.73 -16.56 1.08
N TYR A 17 -6.19 -16.35 -0.13
CA TYR A 17 -5.96 -17.40 -1.12
C TYR A 17 -4.48 -17.72 -1.35
N PHE A 18 -3.58 -16.73 -1.48
CA PHE A 18 -2.17 -17.02 -1.74
C PHE A 18 -1.20 -15.83 -1.48
N PRO A 19 -0.19 -15.97 -0.60
CA PRO A 19 -0.03 -16.99 0.45
C PRO A 19 -1.08 -16.82 1.55
N ARG A 20 -1.49 -17.93 2.18
CA ARG A 20 -2.51 -17.89 3.23
C ARG A 20 -1.96 -17.23 4.50
N GLY A 21 -2.71 -16.27 5.02
CA GLY A 21 -2.33 -15.47 6.18
C GLY A 21 -1.51 -14.25 5.81
N PHE A 22 -1.57 -13.21 6.66
CA PHE A 22 -0.82 -11.99 6.40
C PHE A 22 0.68 -12.25 6.51
N SER A 23 1.38 -12.12 5.39
CA SER A 23 2.83 -12.30 5.33
C SER A 23 3.53 -10.94 5.36
N GLU A 24 4.02 -10.58 6.54
CA GLU A 24 4.59 -9.27 6.84
C GLU A 24 5.77 -8.90 5.92
N ILE A 25 6.52 -9.89 5.43
CA ILE A 25 7.67 -9.64 4.55
C ILE A 25 7.25 -8.91 3.27
N TYR A 26 6.07 -9.20 2.70
CA TYR A 26 5.61 -8.50 1.50
C TYR A 26 5.25 -7.05 1.76
N LEU A 27 4.66 -6.76 2.93
CA LEU A 27 4.44 -5.37 3.35
C LEU A 27 5.78 -4.63 3.44
N ARG A 28 6.76 -5.22 4.12
CA ARG A 28 8.10 -4.61 4.31
C ARG A 28 8.81 -4.38 2.98
N GLU A 29 8.78 -5.35 2.07
CA GLU A 29 9.42 -5.22 0.76
C GLU A 29 8.72 -4.18 -0.13
N GLN A 30 7.38 -4.07 -0.08
CA GLN A 30 6.67 -3.03 -0.82
C GLN A 30 6.94 -1.62 -0.27
N LEU A 31 7.01 -1.46 1.06
CA LEU A 31 7.42 -0.19 1.68
C LEU A 31 8.86 0.19 1.28
N LYS A 32 9.77 -0.78 1.30
CA LYS A 32 11.17 -0.59 0.86
C LYS A 32 11.23 -0.20 -0.61
N ALA A 33 10.45 -0.85 -1.48
CA ALA A 33 10.37 -0.50 -2.89
C ALA A 33 9.89 0.94 -3.08
N CYS A 34 8.85 1.36 -2.36
CA CYS A 34 8.34 2.73 -2.42
C CYS A 34 9.42 3.77 -2.05
N ARG A 35 10.15 3.52 -0.94
CA ARG A 35 11.24 4.39 -0.50
C ARG A 35 12.42 4.39 -1.47
N SER A 36 12.74 3.24 -2.08
CA SER A 36 13.84 3.14 -3.04
C SER A 36 13.62 3.95 -4.32
N ILE A 37 12.36 4.21 -4.69
CA ILE A 37 12.02 5.08 -5.82
C ILE A 37 11.78 6.53 -5.41
N GLY A 38 12.07 6.88 -4.15
CA GLY A 38 12.01 8.25 -3.65
C GLY A 38 10.60 8.79 -3.40
N LEU A 39 9.61 7.92 -3.17
CA LEU A 39 8.28 8.39 -2.74
C LEU A 39 8.35 9.07 -1.38
N ASP A 40 7.64 10.17 -1.24
CA ASP A 40 7.46 10.83 0.04
C ASP A 40 6.56 10.00 0.98
N GLU A 41 6.77 10.16 2.29
CA GLU A 41 6.01 9.39 3.29
C GLU A 41 4.51 9.71 3.28
N GLY A 42 4.08 10.88 2.80
CA GLY A 42 2.66 11.22 2.65
C GLY A 42 1.99 10.41 1.53
N SER A 43 2.66 10.23 0.39
CA SER A 43 2.20 9.33 -0.67
C SER A 43 2.14 7.88 -0.20
N ILE A 44 3.12 7.43 0.58
CA ILE A 44 3.14 6.08 1.17
C ILE A 44 1.97 5.91 2.16
N GLU A 45 1.75 6.86 3.06
CA GLU A 45 0.65 6.83 4.03
C GLU A 45 -0.71 6.70 3.34
N LYS A 46 -0.96 7.50 2.29
CA LYS A 46 -2.19 7.40 1.50
C LYS A 46 -2.39 6.00 0.93
N MET A 47 -1.35 5.41 0.34
CA MET A 47 -1.42 4.12 -0.34
C MET A 47 -1.63 2.95 0.62
N PHE A 48 -1.02 3.00 1.81
CA PHE A 48 -1.03 1.89 2.78
C PHE A 48 -2.09 2.04 3.88
N TYR A 49 -2.73 3.20 4.03
CA TYR A 49 -3.80 3.42 5.01
C TYR A 49 -4.87 4.42 4.53
N GLY A 50 -4.49 5.69 4.30
CA GLY A 50 -5.45 6.79 4.16
C GLY A 50 -6.51 6.60 3.07
N ASN A 51 -6.14 6.01 1.92
CA ASN A 51 -7.09 5.73 0.85
C ASN A 51 -8.11 4.65 1.26
N ALA A 52 -7.67 3.58 1.92
CA ALA A 52 -8.56 2.53 2.39
C ALA A 52 -9.47 3.05 3.50
N ALA A 53 -8.94 3.82 4.45
CA ALA A 53 -9.70 4.45 5.53
C ALA A 53 -10.81 5.37 4.97
N ARG A 54 -10.47 6.23 4.01
CA ARG A 54 -11.45 7.07 3.31
C ARG A 54 -12.54 6.26 2.59
N LEU A 55 -12.18 5.16 1.91
CA LEU A 55 -13.14 4.32 1.18
C LEU A 55 -14.07 3.55 2.14
N LEU A 56 -13.52 3.06 3.26
CA LEU A 56 -14.23 2.28 4.25
C LEU A 56 -14.95 3.14 5.31
N LYS A 57 -14.71 4.46 5.32
CA LYS A 57 -15.26 5.44 6.27
C LYS A 57 -14.90 5.10 7.74
N ILE A 58 -13.63 4.80 7.97
CA ILE A 58 -13.05 4.51 9.29
C ILE A 58 -11.95 5.50 9.66
#